data_AF-A0A930UNT8-F1
#
_entry.id   AF-A0A930UNT8-F1
#
_cell.length_a   1.000
_cell.length_b   1.000
_cell.length_c   1.000
_cell.angle_alpha   90.00
_cell.angle_beta   90.00
_cell.angle_gamma   90.00
#
_symmetry.space_group_name_H-M   'P 1'
#
loop_
_entity.id
_entity.type
_entity.pdbx_description
1 polymer ?
#
loop_
_entity_poly.entity_id
_entity_poly.type
_entity_poly.pdbx_seq_one_letter_code
_entity_poly.pdbx_strand_id
1 'polypeptide(L)'
;MSNIRAFAKSFFLPCIAILAGIILSGCGPSGAMVKVRSAEGDICVRATKGDENTTAAYLVLDNYDPSDTEWFLVGASSPQAGSVEIHTVVDGETEGTKTMQKVDRLSIPPQGSLVLAPRREHLMLFDASIELRADVTLNLTVESADGVQQQISATTQSRSICGLGE
;
A
#
# COMPACT_ATOMS: atom_id res chain seq x y z
N MET A 1 -42.98 -33.53 -48.68
CA MET A 1 -43.15 -34.98 -48.39
C MET A 1 -41.82 -35.70 -48.55
N SER A 2 -41.55 -36.66 -47.65
CA SER A 2 -40.49 -37.68 -47.67
C SER A 2 -39.06 -37.18 -47.37
N ASN A 3 -38.61 -37.13 -46.11
CA ASN A 3 -38.21 -38.23 -45.21
C ASN A 3 -36.89 -38.93 -45.56
N ILE A 4 -35.85 -38.58 -44.77
CA ILE A 4 -34.99 -39.47 -43.95
C ILE A 4 -34.46 -40.75 -44.62
N ARG A 5 -33.13 -40.95 -44.61
CA ARG A 5 -32.43 -42.05 -43.89
C ARG A 5 -30.93 -42.10 -44.19
N ALA A 6 -30.17 -42.09 -43.10
CA ALA A 6 -28.74 -42.42 -43.00
C ALA A 6 -28.48 -43.92 -43.22
N PHE A 7 -27.27 -44.28 -43.67
CA PHE A 7 -26.42 -45.39 -43.18
C PHE A 7 -25.17 -45.50 -44.09
N ALA A 8 -24.01 -45.00 -43.65
CA ALA A 8 -22.96 -45.72 -42.90
C ALA A 8 -22.07 -46.63 -43.77
N LYS A 9 -20.75 -46.35 -43.76
CA LYS A 9 -19.75 -47.43 -43.69
C LYS A 9 -18.42 -46.95 -43.11
N SER A 10 -18.09 -47.56 -41.98
CA SER A 10 -16.88 -47.41 -41.17
C SER A 10 -15.61 -47.77 -41.92
N PHE A 11 -14.50 -47.12 -41.55
CA PHE A 11 -13.17 -47.71 -41.63
C PHE A 11 -12.53 -47.74 -40.23
N PHE A 12 -12.27 -48.97 -39.80
CA PHE A 12 -11.29 -49.45 -38.81
C PHE A 12 -10.00 -48.60 -38.76
N LEU A 13 -9.18 -48.48 -37.71
CA LEU A 13 -9.07 -48.93 -36.30
C LEU A 13 -7.77 -48.23 -35.75
N PRO A 14 -7.16 -48.59 -34.61
CA PRO A 14 -7.10 -47.88 -33.32
C PRO A 14 -5.69 -47.35 -32.94
N CYS A 15 -5.55 -46.55 -31.86
CA CYS A 15 -4.45 -46.67 -30.88
C CYS A 15 -4.56 -45.63 -29.74
N ILE A 16 -4.72 -46.15 -28.51
CA ILE A 16 -3.85 -45.85 -27.36
C ILE A 16 -3.73 -44.39 -26.89
N ALA A 17 -4.37 -44.08 -25.76
CA ALA A 17 -3.70 -43.80 -24.46
C ALA A 17 -4.56 -42.91 -23.56
N ILE A 18 -4.87 -43.47 -22.38
CA ILE A 18 -5.32 -42.74 -21.19
C ILE A 18 -4.15 -41.91 -20.68
N LEU A 19 -4.34 -40.60 -20.46
CA LEU A 19 -3.55 -39.86 -19.47
C LEU A 19 -4.41 -38.74 -18.86
N ALA A 20 -4.83 -38.97 -17.62
CA ALA A 20 -5.29 -37.94 -16.72
C ALA A 20 -4.10 -37.02 -16.40
N GLY A 21 -4.14 -35.77 -16.90
CA GLY A 21 -3.09 -34.77 -16.73
C GLY A 21 -3.65 -33.52 -16.08
N ILE A 22 -3.32 -33.35 -14.81
CA ILE A 22 -3.57 -32.22 -13.90
C ILE A 22 -3.13 -30.89 -14.54
N ILE A 23 -3.97 -29.85 -14.44
CA ILE A 23 -3.46 -28.51 -14.15
C ILE A 23 -4.46 -27.80 -13.23
N LEU A 24 -4.21 -27.87 -11.90
CA LEU A 24 -4.76 -26.86 -11.00
C LEU A 24 -4.10 -25.54 -11.38
N SER A 25 -4.80 -24.73 -12.17
CA SER A 25 -4.43 -23.33 -12.41
C SER A 25 -4.64 -22.54 -11.12
N GLY A 26 -3.69 -22.68 -10.19
CA GLY A 26 -3.57 -21.84 -9.00
C GLY A 26 -3.05 -20.45 -9.40
N CYS A 27 -3.84 -19.68 -10.13
CA CYS A 27 -3.63 -18.25 -10.26
C CYS A 27 -4.25 -17.59 -9.02
N GLY A 28 -3.58 -17.71 -7.88
CA GLY A 28 -3.90 -16.90 -6.72
C GLY A 28 -3.55 -15.45 -7.06
N PRO A 29 -4.41 -14.46 -6.80
CA PRO A 29 -3.99 -13.08 -6.88
C PRO A 29 -2.86 -12.90 -5.87
N SER A 30 -1.64 -12.63 -6.34
CA SER A 30 -0.61 -11.96 -5.54
C SER A 30 -1.14 -10.55 -5.23
N GLY A 31 -2.06 -10.49 -4.27
CA GLY A 31 -2.53 -9.24 -3.71
C GLY A 31 -1.37 -8.54 -3.02
N ALA A 32 -1.45 -7.22 -2.93
CA ALA A 32 -0.55 -6.46 -2.09
C ALA A 32 -0.54 -7.04 -0.66
N MET A 33 0.63 -7.43 -0.16
CA MET A 33 0.84 -8.00 1.18
C MET A 33 0.66 -6.94 2.25
N VAL A 34 1.12 -5.72 1.99
CA VAL A 34 0.86 -4.54 2.82
C VAL A 34 -0.18 -3.65 2.14
N LYS A 35 -1.13 -3.11 2.90
CA LYS A 35 -2.18 -2.22 2.39
C LYS A 35 -2.32 -0.98 3.26
N VAL A 36 -2.74 0.13 2.65
CA VAL A 36 -3.16 1.32 3.41
C VAL A 36 -4.58 1.10 3.90
N ARG A 37 -4.78 1.26 5.22
CA ARG A 37 -6.10 1.22 5.82
C ARG A 37 -6.94 2.39 5.29
N SER A 38 -8.15 2.08 4.86
CA SER A 38 -9.02 3.03 4.16
C SER A 38 -10.33 3.30 4.92
N ALA A 39 -10.36 3.22 6.25
CA ALA A 39 -11.52 3.72 6.99
C ALA A 39 -11.52 5.26 6.98
N GLU A 40 -12.67 5.84 7.28
CA GLU A 40 -12.81 7.29 7.29
C GLU A 40 -11.87 7.93 8.32
N GLY A 41 -10.94 8.76 7.85
CA GLY A 41 -9.92 9.39 8.70
C GLY A 41 -8.60 8.62 8.84
N ASP A 42 -8.49 7.41 8.28
CA ASP A 42 -7.25 6.61 8.31
C ASP A 42 -6.18 7.10 7.34
N ILE A 43 -6.50 8.09 6.49
CA ILE A 43 -5.54 8.77 5.61
C ILE A 43 -5.84 10.26 5.69
N CYS A 44 -4.86 11.04 6.14
CA CYS A 44 -5.00 12.47 6.26
C CYS A 44 -3.74 13.19 5.81
N VAL A 45 -3.90 14.12 4.87
CA VAL A 45 -2.85 15.05 4.46
C VAL A 45 -3.25 16.44 4.92
N ARG A 46 -2.35 17.15 5.60
CA ARG A 46 -2.61 18.53 6.01
C ARG A 46 -2.47 19.46 4.80
N ALA A 47 -3.42 20.37 4.64
CA ALA A 47 -3.30 21.46 3.68
C ALA A 47 -2.16 22.41 4.10
N THR A 48 -1.45 22.98 3.12
CA THR A 48 -0.41 23.99 3.35
C THR A 48 -1.05 25.32 3.79
N LYS A 49 -0.32 26.13 4.57
CA LYS A 49 -0.81 27.40 5.10
C LYS A 49 0.09 28.55 4.66
N GLY A 50 -0.47 29.53 3.97
CA GLY A 50 0.29 30.70 3.50
C GLY A 50 1.48 30.28 2.64
N ASP A 51 2.66 30.79 2.97
CA ASP A 51 3.93 30.47 2.31
C ASP A 51 4.63 29.20 2.86
N GLU A 52 4.01 28.48 3.81
CA GLU A 52 4.57 27.23 4.33
C GLU A 52 4.41 26.10 3.29
N ASN A 53 5.50 25.76 2.61
CA ASN A 53 5.56 24.64 1.67
C ASN A 53 5.91 23.30 2.32
N THR A 54 5.84 23.20 3.65
CA THR A 54 6.07 21.97 4.40
C THR A 54 4.78 21.52 5.05
N THR A 55 4.41 20.26 4.85
CA THR A 55 3.21 19.67 5.46
C THR A 55 3.47 18.25 5.92
N ALA A 56 2.48 17.64 6.56
CA ALA A 56 2.55 16.27 7.05
C ALA A 56 1.38 15.44 6.56
N ALA A 57 1.66 14.16 6.31
CA ALA A 57 0.67 13.14 6.01
C ALA A 57 0.71 12.01 7.06
N TYR A 58 -0.47 11.48 7.32
CA TYR A 58 -0.78 10.48 8.32
C TYR A 58 -1.58 9.38 7.67
N LEU A 59 -1.27 8.13 8.00
CA LEU A 59 -1.99 6.97 7.51
C LEU A 59 -1.70 5.73 8.35
N VAL A 60 -2.48 4.67 8.13
CA VAL A 60 -2.19 3.35 8.72
C VAL A 60 -1.83 2.37 7.61
N LEU A 61 -0.73 1.64 7.80
CA LEU A 61 -0.35 0.49 6.96
C LEU A 61 -0.62 -0.79 7.72
N ASP A 62 -1.33 -1.71 7.10
CA ASP A 62 -1.63 -3.04 7.64
C ASP A 62 -0.84 -4.10 6.84
N ASN A 63 -0.13 -4.96 7.55
CA ASN A 63 0.57 -6.11 7.01
C ASN A 63 -0.33 -7.35 7.07
N TYR A 64 -0.71 -7.85 5.89
CA TYR A 64 -1.54 -9.04 5.70
C TYR A 64 -0.76 -10.20 5.08
N ASP A 65 0.58 -10.18 5.11
CA ASP A 65 1.41 -11.24 4.55
C ASP A 65 1.14 -12.58 5.27
N PRO A 66 0.56 -13.59 4.59
CA PRO A 66 0.21 -14.86 5.22
C PRO A 66 1.44 -15.66 5.69
N SER A 67 2.64 -15.25 5.28
CA SER A 67 3.92 -15.89 5.64
C SER A 67 4.50 -15.39 6.96
N ASP A 68 3.81 -14.47 7.64
CA ASP A 68 4.28 -13.82 8.88
C ASP A 68 5.61 -13.06 8.67
N THR A 69 5.83 -12.56 7.45
CA THR A 69 7.02 -11.78 7.08
C THR A 69 6.91 -10.34 7.59
N GLU A 70 8.00 -9.81 8.14
CA GLU A 70 8.11 -8.40 8.51
C GLU A 70 8.32 -7.55 7.25
N TRP A 71 7.63 -6.41 7.19
CA TRP A 71 7.77 -5.43 6.12
C TRP A 71 8.28 -4.10 6.67
N PHE A 72 8.83 -3.27 5.79
CA PHE A 72 9.36 -1.96 6.14
C PHE A 72 8.81 -0.92 5.18
N LEU A 73 8.33 0.21 5.70
CA LEU A 73 8.14 1.41 4.90
C LEU A 73 9.51 2.03 4.67
N VAL A 74 9.99 2.03 3.42
CA VAL A 74 11.35 2.47 3.04
C VAL A 74 11.35 3.74 2.19
N GLY A 75 10.18 4.19 1.73
CA GLY A 75 10.08 5.42 0.98
C GLY A 75 8.65 5.88 0.76
N ALA A 76 8.52 7.16 0.43
CA ALA A 76 7.26 7.77 0.02
C ALA A 76 7.53 8.83 -1.04
N SER A 77 6.52 9.12 -1.87
CA SER A 77 6.53 10.23 -2.82
C SER A 77 5.11 10.73 -3.05
N SER A 78 4.97 11.95 -3.56
CA SER A 78 3.68 12.54 -3.90
C SER A 78 3.85 13.46 -5.12
N PRO A 79 2.97 13.41 -6.12
CA PRO A 79 2.96 14.39 -7.21
C PRO A 79 2.80 15.85 -6.75
N GLN A 80 2.26 16.06 -5.55
CA GLN A 80 1.97 17.36 -4.96
C GLN A 80 3.12 17.93 -4.12
N ALA A 81 4.26 17.23 -4.02
CA ALA A 81 5.41 17.63 -3.21
C ALA A 81 6.73 17.37 -3.94
N GLY A 82 7.74 18.22 -3.71
CA GLY A 82 9.07 18.03 -4.27
C GLY A 82 9.81 16.83 -3.66
N SER A 83 9.60 16.57 -2.36
CA SER A 83 10.10 15.37 -1.70
C SER A 83 9.22 14.94 -0.53
N VAL A 84 9.32 13.66 -0.16
CA VAL A 84 8.63 13.10 1.00
C VAL A 84 9.62 12.30 1.83
N GLU A 85 9.66 12.58 3.12
CA GLU A 85 10.55 11.94 4.07
C GLU A 85 9.77 11.22 5.18
N ILE A 86 10.35 10.17 5.72
CA ILE A 86 9.80 9.43 6.86
C ILE A 86 10.42 9.99 8.13
N HIS A 87 9.59 10.49 9.03
CA HIS A 87 10.03 11.12 10.27
C HIS A 87 9.47 10.34 11.47
N THR A 88 10.27 10.20 12.52
CA THR A 88 9.87 9.65 13.82
C THR A 88 10.07 10.67 14.92
N VAL A 89 9.51 10.39 16.09
CA VAL A 89 9.69 11.20 17.30
C VAL A 89 10.74 10.54 18.17
N VAL A 90 11.81 11.26 18.47
CA VAL A 90 12.84 10.85 19.42
C VAL A 90 12.87 11.80 20.61
N ASP A 91 13.31 11.31 21.76
CA ASP A 91 13.55 12.16 22.92
C ASP A 91 14.71 13.11 22.61
N GLY A 92 14.50 14.40 22.93
CA GLY A 92 15.50 15.44 22.71
C GLY A 92 16.58 15.43 23.79
N GLU A 93 17.61 16.24 23.57
CA GLU A 93 18.78 16.34 24.47
C GLU A 93 18.41 16.88 25.87
N THR A 94 17.30 17.60 25.98
CA THR A 94 16.76 18.06 27.28
C THR A 94 15.66 17.12 27.76
N GLU A 95 15.69 16.75 29.03
CA GLU A 95 14.66 15.90 29.64
C GLU A 95 13.25 16.48 29.44
N GLY A 96 12.35 15.68 28.87
CA GLY A 96 10.97 16.09 28.57
C GLY A 96 10.77 16.78 27.21
N THR A 97 11.83 16.98 26.42
CA THR A 97 11.69 17.48 25.04
C THR A 97 11.56 16.33 24.05
N LYS A 98 10.75 16.52 23.00
CA LYS A 98 10.62 15.58 21.88
C LYS A 98 10.99 16.29 20.59
N THR A 99 11.83 15.66 19.78
CA THR A 99 12.28 16.18 18.49
C THR A 99 11.89 15.22 17.37
N MET A 100 11.66 15.78 16.17
CA MET A 100 11.35 15.01 14.98
C MET A 100 12.65 14.70 14.25
N GLN A 101 12.85 13.45 13.87
CA GLN A 101 14.04 13.03 13.15
C GLN A 101 13.66 12.20 11.94
N LYS A 102 14.33 12.47 10.81
CA LYS A 102 14.28 11.62 9.62
C LYS A 102 14.81 10.22 9.94
N VAL A 103 14.13 9.21 9.42
CA VAL A 103 14.56 7.81 9.44
C VAL A 103 14.51 7.23 8.03
N ASP A 104 15.36 6.25 7.76
CA ASP A 104 15.42 5.60 6.45
C ASP A 104 14.26 4.61 6.24
N ARG A 105 13.78 4.00 7.34
CA ARG A 105 12.67 3.05 7.30
C ARG A 105 11.91 2.94 8.62
N LEU A 106 10.67 2.46 8.54
CA LEU A 106 9.84 2.08 9.69
C LEU A 106 9.36 0.63 9.55
N SER A 107 9.38 -0.13 10.63
CA SER A 107 8.87 -1.51 10.65
C SER A 107 7.34 -1.55 10.58
N ILE A 108 6.83 -2.54 9.85
CA ILE A 108 5.44 -2.94 9.77
C ILE A 108 5.40 -4.40 10.21
N PRO A 109 5.03 -4.66 11.49
CA PRO A 109 5.16 -5.99 12.08
C PRO A 109 4.28 -7.02 11.35
N PRO A 110 4.67 -8.31 11.35
CA PRO A 110 3.84 -9.39 10.82
C PRO A 110 2.44 -9.37 11.40
N GLN A 111 1.42 -9.51 10.54
CA GLN A 111 0.01 -9.49 10.93
C GLN A 111 -0.42 -8.27 11.77
N GLY A 112 0.36 -7.18 11.70
CA GLY A 112 0.17 -5.98 12.50
C GLY A 112 0.11 -4.72 11.65
N SER A 113 0.24 -3.57 12.31
CA SER A 113 0.06 -2.27 11.67
C SER A 113 1.15 -1.27 12.04
N LEU A 114 1.55 -0.46 11.06
CA LEU A 114 2.30 0.78 11.27
C LEU A 114 1.34 1.95 11.24
N VAL A 115 1.27 2.70 12.34
CA VAL A 115 0.39 3.87 12.49
C VAL A 115 1.22 5.15 12.37
N LEU A 116 1.01 5.91 11.31
CA LEU A 116 1.59 7.22 11.11
C LEU A 116 0.60 8.29 11.57
N ALA A 117 0.89 8.97 12.68
CA ALA A 117 -0.05 9.85 13.37
C ALA A 117 0.58 11.16 13.86
N PRO A 118 -0.22 12.19 14.17
CA PRO A 118 0.29 13.40 14.80
C PRO A 118 1.06 13.09 16.09
N ARG A 119 2.21 13.76 16.28
CA ARG A 119 3.11 13.56 17.44
C ARG A 119 3.68 12.13 17.56
N ARG A 120 3.65 11.38 16.47
CA ARG A 120 4.25 10.06 16.28
C ARG A 120 5.03 10.06 14.97
N GLU A 121 5.37 8.88 14.48
CA GLU A 121 5.86 8.66 13.14
C GLU A 121 4.92 9.30 12.11
N HIS A 122 5.46 9.96 11.09
CA HIS A 122 4.67 10.60 10.04
C HIS A 122 5.47 10.80 8.76
N LEU A 123 4.78 11.11 7.67
CA LEU A 123 5.42 11.51 6.43
C LEU A 123 5.51 13.03 6.40
N MET A 124 6.71 13.58 6.25
CA MET A 124 6.93 15.00 6.03
C MET A 124 7.05 15.27 4.54
N LEU A 125 6.20 16.14 4.01
CA LEU A 125 6.20 16.54 2.61
C LEU A 125 6.83 17.92 2.51
N PHE A 126 7.89 18.05 1.72
CA PHE A 126 8.59 19.31 1.45
C PHE A 126 8.30 19.81 0.04
N ASP A 127 8.40 21.13 -0.13
CA ASP A 127 8.05 21.81 -1.37
C ASP A 127 6.66 21.41 -1.87
N ALA A 128 5.73 21.26 -0.92
CA ALA A 128 4.36 20.87 -1.15
C ALA A 128 3.49 22.10 -1.41
N SER A 129 2.56 21.98 -2.36
CA SER A 129 1.52 22.98 -2.61
C SER A 129 0.16 22.29 -2.61
N ILE A 130 -0.49 22.28 -1.45
CA ILE A 130 -1.70 21.49 -1.22
C ILE A 130 -2.79 22.40 -0.64
N GLU A 131 -3.71 22.82 -1.51
CA GLU A 131 -4.90 23.57 -1.11
C GLU A 131 -5.83 22.72 -0.25
N LEU A 132 -6.67 23.37 0.56
CA LEU A 132 -7.67 22.71 1.39
C LEU A 132 -8.71 21.96 0.52
N ARG A 133 -8.98 20.69 0.84
CA ARG A 133 -9.86 19.77 0.09
C ARG A 133 -9.36 19.36 -1.31
N ALA A 134 -8.10 19.65 -1.64
CA ALA A 134 -7.49 19.11 -2.85
C ALA A 134 -7.26 17.60 -2.74
N ASP A 135 -7.38 16.88 -3.85
CA ASP A 135 -7.00 15.48 -3.92
C ASP A 135 -5.47 15.33 -3.85
N VAL A 136 -5.00 14.52 -2.91
CA VAL A 136 -3.58 14.23 -2.69
C VAL A 136 -3.34 12.75 -2.85
N THR A 137 -2.31 12.41 -3.63
CA THR A 137 -1.85 11.03 -3.81
C THR A 137 -0.52 10.81 -3.10
N LEU A 138 -0.44 9.74 -2.32
CA LEU A 138 0.75 9.26 -1.64
C LEU A 138 1.14 7.92 -2.25
N ASN A 139 2.34 7.86 -2.82
CA ASN A 139 2.95 6.66 -3.35
C ASN A 139 4.00 6.16 -2.35
N LEU A 140 3.69 5.07 -1.67
CA LEU A 140 4.53 4.46 -0.64
C LEU A 140 5.30 3.29 -1.25
N THR A 141 6.55 3.13 -0.82
CA THR A 141 7.38 1.99 -1.16
C THR A 141 7.63 1.20 0.11
N VAL A 142 7.20 -0.06 0.10
CA VAL A 142 7.45 -1.00 1.19
C VAL A 142 8.34 -2.13 0.70
N GLU A 143 9.15 -2.67 1.60
CA GLU A 143 10.09 -3.75 1.33
C GLU A 143 9.95 -4.83 2.40
N SER A 144 9.85 -6.09 2.00
CA SER A 144 9.84 -7.21 2.94
C SER A 144 11.25 -7.47 3.48
N ALA A 145 11.36 -8.16 4.62
CA ALA A 145 12.65 -8.63 5.15
C ALA A 145 13.44 -9.50 4.14
N ASP A 146 12.75 -10.13 3.18
CA ASP A 146 13.32 -10.94 2.12
C ASP A 146 13.75 -10.12 0.87
N GLY A 147 13.59 -8.79 0.91
CA GLY A 147 13.98 -7.88 -0.17
C GLY A 147 12.93 -7.71 -1.28
N VAL A 148 11.70 -8.20 -1.08
CA VAL A 148 10.60 -8.00 -2.04
C VAL A 148 10.04 -6.60 -1.87
N GLN A 149 10.04 -5.80 -2.94
CA GLN A 149 9.46 -4.47 -2.93
C GLN A 149 8.03 -4.45 -3.45
N GLN A 150 7.20 -3.60 -2.85
CA GLN A 150 5.84 -3.34 -3.28
C GLN A 150 5.55 -1.84 -3.23
N GLN A 151 4.89 -1.34 -4.27
CA GLN A 151 4.42 0.03 -4.33
C GLN A 151 2.93 0.11 -3.96
N ILE A 152 2.58 1.06 -3.10
CA ILE A 152 1.21 1.25 -2.62
C ILE A 152 0.80 2.70 -2.90
N SER A 153 -0.31 2.88 -3.60
CA SER A 153 -0.89 4.20 -3.85
C SER A 153 -2.10 4.41 -2.95
N ALA A 154 -2.14 5.55 -2.27
CA ALA A 154 -3.26 6.01 -1.46
C ALA A 154 -3.66 7.43 -1.87
N THR A 155 -4.96 7.66 -2.03
CA THR A 155 -5.50 8.99 -2.35
C THR A 155 -6.45 9.44 -1.26
N THR A 156 -6.36 10.70 -0.86
CA THR A 156 -7.27 11.33 0.11
C THR A 156 -7.47 12.80 -0.23
N GLN A 157 -8.50 13.42 0.33
CA GLN A 157 -8.65 14.87 0.29
C GLN A 157 -7.90 15.52 1.44
N SER A 158 -7.17 16.59 1.15
CA SER A 158 -6.44 17.34 2.18
C SER A 158 -7.41 17.97 3.20
N ARG A 159 -6.93 18.12 4.44
CA ARG A 159 -7.72 18.66 5.57
C ARG A 159 -6.96 19.75 6.30
N SER A 160 -7.70 20.65 6.94
CA SER A 160 -7.13 21.70 7.81
C SER A 160 -6.63 21.14 9.15
N ILE A 161 -7.24 20.04 9.61
CA ILE A 161 -6.92 19.33 10.85
C ILE A 161 -6.86 17.85 10.52
N CYS A 162 -5.79 17.19 10.96
CA CYS A 162 -5.64 15.74 10.86
C CYS A 162 -5.64 15.14 12.26
N GLY A 163 -6.65 14.31 12.53
CA GLY A 163 -6.65 13.31 13.59
C GLY A 163 -7.02 11.98 12.95
N LEU A 164 -6.25 10.93 13.23
CA LEU A 164 -6.76 9.56 13.07
C LEU A 164 -7.76 9.40 14.21
N GLY A 165 -9.00 9.02 13.91
CA GLY A 165 -10.17 9.18 14.79
C GLY A 165 -9.90 9.05 16.29
N GLU A 166 -10.31 10.08 17.04
CA GLU A 166 -10.67 9.92 18.46
C GLU A 166 -12.10 9.38 18.56
#